data_AF-A0A520H774-F1
#
_entry.id   AF-A0A520H774-F1
#
_cell.length_a   1.000
_cell.length_b   1.000
_cell.length_c   1.000
_cell.angle_alpha   90.00
_cell.angle_beta   90.00
_cell.angle_gamma   90.00
#
_symmetry.space_group_name_H-M   'P 1'
#
loop_
_entity.id
_entity.type
_entity.pdbx_description
1 polymer ?
#
loop_
_entity_poly.entity_id
_entity_poly.type
_entity_poly.pdbx_seq_one_letter_code
_entity_poly.pdbx_strand_id
1 'polypeptide(L)'
;RPAAAGPAAARGARKVLQDTFDLEVVRTEAEGSRLTLPAGFDAAAVRVTGNVVGQPPFAGTLQHRGWRATAVRLPALTAGHDTRVIAPAEVEL
;
A
#
# COMPACT_ATOMS: atom_id res chain seq x y z
N ARG A 1 20.14 -8.70 15.15
CA ARG A 1 19.64 -7.43 14.57
C ARG A 1 19.60 -7.64 13.06
N PRO A 2 18.44 -7.81 12.40
CA PRO A 2 18.44 -8.01 10.95
C PRO A 2 19.04 -6.77 10.30
N ALA A 3 19.98 -6.97 9.37
CA ALA A 3 20.55 -5.88 8.58
C ALA A 3 19.40 -5.19 7.82
N ALA A 4 19.32 -3.87 7.92
CA ALA A 4 18.36 -3.12 7.12
C ALA A 4 18.67 -3.36 5.64
N ALA A 5 17.67 -3.79 4.87
CA ALA A 5 17.82 -4.00 3.44
C ALA A 5 18.22 -2.67 2.77
N GLY A 6 19.27 -2.72 1.94
CA GLY A 6 19.82 -1.52 1.30
C GLY A 6 18.90 -0.91 0.24
N PRO A 7 19.20 0.30 -0.25
CA PRO A 7 18.39 1.02 -1.25
C PRO A 7 18.16 0.25 -2.56
N ALA A 8 19.04 -0.71 -2.91
CA ALA A 8 18.83 -1.61 -4.05
C ALA A 8 17.60 -2.52 -3.87
N ALA A 9 17.41 -3.07 -2.67
CA ALA A 9 16.25 -3.89 -2.34
C ALA A 9 14.95 -3.07 -2.38
N ALA A 10 14.99 -1.82 -1.93
CA ALA A 10 13.84 -0.91 -2.00
C ALA A 10 13.48 -0.54 -3.46
N ARG A 11 14.47 -0.36 -4.34
CA ARG A 11 14.23 -0.16 -5.78
C ARG A 11 13.60 -1.39 -6.44
N GLY A 12 14.06 -2.58 -6.08
CA GLY A 12 13.46 -3.84 -6.52
C GLY A 12 11.99 -3.93 -6.12
N ALA A 13 11.67 -3.69 -4.85
CA ALA A 13 10.29 -3.72 -4.35
C ALA A 13 9.38 -2.70 -5.06
N ARG A 14 9.86 -1.47 -5.31
CA ARG A 14 9.10 -0.45 -6.03
C ARG A 14 8.78 -0.89 -7.46
N LYS A 15 9.76 -1.44 -8.18
CA LYS A 15 9.56 -1.93 -9.55
C LYS A 15 8.55 -3.07 -9.59
N VAL A 16 8.65 -4.02 -8.65
CA VAL A 16 7.71 -5.14 -8.53
C VAL A 16 6.28 -4.65 -8.31
N LEU A 17 6.09 -3.65 -7.43
CA LEU A 17 4.76 -3.08 -7.20
C LEU A 17 4.19 -2.43 -8.48
N GLN A 18 5.01 -1.76 -9.27
CA GLN A 18 4.59 -1.11 -10.53
C GLN A 18 4.26 -2.12 -11.62
N ASP A 19 5.06 -3.17 -11.76
CA ASP A 19 4.86 -4.20 -12.78
C ASP A 19 3.59 -5.04 -12.45
N THR A 20 3.37 -5.31 -11.15
CA THR A 20 2.32 -6.23 -10.67
C THR A 20 0.99 -5.54 -10.43
N PHE A 21 0.95 -4.28 -10.01
CA PHE A 21 -0.29 -3.63 -9.57
C PHE A 21 -0.56 -2.34 -10.33
N ASP A 22 -1.81 -2.13 -10.73
CA ASP A 22 -2.32 -0.79 -10.98
C ASP A 22 -2.81 -0.22 -9.67
N LEU A 23 -2.32 0.96 -9.29
CA LEU A 23 -2.60 1.59 -8.02
C LEU A 23 -3.37 2.88 -8.22
N GLU A 24 -4.39 3.09 -7.40
CA GLU A 24 -5.09 4.36 -7.25
C GLU A 24 -5.04 4.83 -5.78
N VAL A 25 -5.32 6.12 -5.58
CA VAL A 25 -5.49 6.66 -4.23
C VAL A 25 -6.83 6.25 -3.65
N VAL A 26 -6.87 5.92 -2.36
CA VAL A 26 -8.13 5.60 -1.66
C VAL A 26 -8.97 6.88 -1.45
N ARG A 27 -8.30 8.01 -1.21
CA ARG A 27 -8.92 9.32 -0.97
C ARG A 27 -8.44 10.34 -2.01
N THR A 28 -9.38 11.07 -2.60
CA THR A 28 -9.07 12.04 -3.65
C THR A 28 -8.74 13.43 -3.11
N GLU A 29 -9.06 13.72 -1.85
CA GLU A 29 -8.70 14.99 -1.22
C GLU A 29 -7.18 15.16 -1.14
N ALA A 30 -6.72 16.41 -1.08
CA ALA A 30 -5.30 16.70 -0.96
C ALA A 30 -4.76 16.26 0.41
N GLU A 31 -3.52 15.78 0.45
CA GLU A 31 -2.81 15.59 1.72
C GLU A 31 -2.67 16.95 2.43
N GLY A 32 -2.86 16.96 3.74
CA GLY A 32 -2.95 18.19 4.54
C GLY A 32 -4.35 18.82 4.58
N SER A 33 -5.31 18.34 3.77
CA SER A 33 -6.69 18.84 3.85
C SER A 33 -7.43 18.33 5.09
N ARG A 34 -8.35 19.17 5.60
CA ARG A 34 -9.22 18.82 6.72
C ARG A 34 -10.44 18.08 6.21
N LEU A 35 -10.77 16.94 6.81
CA LEU A 35 -11.94 16.14 6.46
C LEU A 35 -12.64 15.59 7.70
N THR A 36 -13.88 15.15 7.50
CA THR A 36 -14.66 14.46 8.52
C THR A 36 -14.99 13.05 8.05
N LEU A 37 -14.66 12.05 8.85
CA LEU A 37 -15.03 10.66 8.63
C LEU A 37 -16.35 10.39 9.36
N PRO A 38 -17.44 10.08 8.65
CA PRO A 38 -18.74 9.83 9.28
C PRO A 38 -18.75 8.49 10.02
N ALA A 39 -19.80 8.26 10.82
CA ALA A 39 -20.06 6.92 11.35
C ALA A 39 -20.25 5.92 10.19
N GLY A 40 -19.70 4.72 10.35
CA GLY A 40 -19.74 3.69 9.29
C GLY A 40 -18.75 3.89 8.14
N PHE A 41 -17.73 4.76 8.28
CA PHE A 41 -16.64 4.82 7.31
C PHE A 41 -15.92 3.45 7.18
N ASP A 42 -15.36 3.19 6.01
CA ASP A 42 -14.63 1.94 5.75
C ASP A 42 -13.29 1.93 6.52
N ALA A 43 -13.29 1.25 7.67
CA ALA A 43 -12.11 1.10 8.52
C ALA A 43 -11.04 0.17 7.94
N ALA A 44 -11.35 -0.62 6.89
CA ALA A 44 -10.34 -1.39 6.16
C ALA A 44 -9.59 -0.50 5.15
N ALA A 45 -10.25 0.51 4.58
CA ALA A 45 -9.66 1.44 3.62
C ALA A 45 -9.03 2.68 4.28
N VAL A 46 -9.54 3.14 5.42
CA VAL A 46 -9.08 4.36 6.09
C VAL A 46 -8.71 4.06 7.54
N ARG A 47 -7.48 4.39 7.92
CA ARG A 47 -7.01 4.26 9.31
C ARG A 47 -7.02 5.63 9.99
N VAL A 48 -7.67 5.71 11.15
CA VAL A 48 -7.57 6.87 12.03
C VAL A 48 -6.32 6.70 12.90
N THR A 49 -5.50 7.73 13.01
CA THR A 49 -4.24 7.74 13.76
C THR A 49 -4.22 8.87 14.79
N GLY A 50 -3.34 8.76 15.81
CA GLY A 50 -3.24 9.71 16.92
C GLY A 50 -4.02 9.26 18.16
N ASN A 51 -4.38 10.20 19.04
CA ASN A 51 -5.18 9.93 20.22
C ASN A 51 -6.67 9.86 19.84
N VAL A 52 -7.11 8.69 19.38
CA VAL A 52 -8.49 8.46 18.95
C VAL A 52 -9.34 8.15 20.19
N VAL A 53 -10.17 9.11 20.58
CA VAL A 53 -11.14 8.96 21.68
C VAL A 53 -12.55 9.16 21.16
N GLY A 54 -13.51 8.41 21.71
CA GLY A 54 -14.92 8.50 21.34
C GLY A 54 -15.28 7.72 20.07
N GLN A 55 -16.43 8.07 19.49
CA GLN A 55 -16.99 7.45 18.29
C GLN A 55 -17.05 8.46 17.15
N PRO A 56 -17.08 8.02 15.88
CA PRO A 56 -17.25 8.92 14.75
C PRO A 56 -18.57 9.72 14.88
N PRO A 57 -18.64 10.92 14.27
CA PRO A 57 -17.73 11.41 13.24
C PRO A 57 -16.37 11.88 13.75
N PHE A 58 -15.30 11.52 13.04
CA PHE A 58 -13.94 11.97 13.35
C PHE A 58 -13.54 13.11 12.43
N ALA A 59 -13.17 14.27 12.99
CA ALA A 59 -12.60 15.38 12.25
C ALA A 59 -11.07 15.36 12.35
N GLY A 60 -10.38 15.37 11.21
CA GLY A 60 -8.93 15.28 11.18
C GLY A 60 -8.32 15.82 9.88
N THR A 61 -7.02 15.65 9.75
CA THR A 61 -6.26 16.04 8.56
C THR A 61 -5.80 14.79 7.83
N LEU A 62 -6.05 14.73 6.52
CA LEU A 62 -5.60 13.61 5.68
C LEU A 62 -4.07 13.65 5.57
N GLN A 63 -3.38 12.74 6.24
CA GLN A 63 -1.91 12.68 6.20
C GLN A 63 -1.39 11.93 4.97
N HIS A 64 -2.09 10.88 4.56
CA HIS A 64 -1.74 10.07 3.39
C HIS A 64 -3.03 9.61 2.72
N ARG A 65 -3.08 9.67 1.38
CA ARG A 65 -4.29 9.34 0.61
C ARG A 65 -4.61 7.85 0.54
N GLY A 66 -3.73 6.99 1.06
CA GLY A 66 -3.82 5.55 0.90
C GLY A 66 -3.50 5.10 -0.53
N TRP A 67 -3.29 3.80 -0.69
CA TRP A 67 -3.13 3.15 -1.98
C TRP A 67 -4.06 1.95 -2.06
N ARG A 68 -4.71 1.78 -3.20
CA ARG A 68 -5.57 0.63 -3.51
C ARG A 68 -5.13 0.05 -4.84
N ALA A 69 -5.01 -1.27 -4.90
CA ALA A 69 -4.83 -1.96 -6.18
C ALA A 69 -6.18 -2.03 -6.92
N THR A 70 -6.22 -1.55 -8.16
CA THR A 70 -7.37 -1.66 -9.06
C THR A 70 -7.25 -2.86 -9.99
N ALA A 71 -6.03 -3.30 -10.26
CA ALA A 71 -5.72 -4.53 -10.97
C ALA A 71 -4.49 -5.21 -10.38
N VAL A 72 -4.47 -6.54 -10.47
CA VAL A 72 -3.34 -7.39 -10.09
C VAL A 72 -2.93 -8.21 -11.30
N ARG A 73 -1.70 -8.06 -11.75
CA ARG A 73 -1.06 -8.82 -12.82
C ARG A 73 0.01 -9.71 -12.23
N LEU A 74 -0.39 -10.92 -11.84
CA LEU A 74 0.59 -11.91 -11.40
C LEU A 74 1.36 -12.44 -12.63
N PRO A 75 2.64 -12.82 -12.45
CA PRO A 75 3.41 -13.52 -13.48
C PRO A 75 2.64 -14.73 -14.01
N ALA A 76 2.84 -15.06 -15.28
CA ALA A 76 2.18 -16.19 -15.92
C ALA A 76 2.41 -17.47 -15.11
N LEU A 77 1.31 -18.17 -14.80
CA LEU A 77 1.32 -19.45 -14.09
C LEU A 77 1.77 -20.57 -15.02
N THR A 78 3.06 -20.64 -15.32
CA THR A 78 3.64 -21.83 -15.95
C THR A 78 3.76 -22.95 -14.91
N ALA A 79 3.58 -24.20 -15.35
CA ALA A 79 3.67 -25.36 -14.47
C ALA A 79 5.04 -25.37 -13.75
N GLY A 80 5.01 -25.43 -12.41
CA GLY A 80 6.21 -25.41 -11.57
C GLY A 80 6.61 -24.03 -11.02
N HIS A 81 5.91 -22.95 -11.37
CA HIS A 81 6.17 -21.63 -10.79
C HIS A 81 5.53 -21.48 -9.39
N ASP A 82 6.32 -21.13 -8.37
CA ASP A 82 5.78 -20.78 -7.05
C ASP A 82 5.19 -19.37 -7.10
N THR A 83 3.87 -19.27 -6.99
CA THR A 83 3.13 -18.00 -7.05
C THR A 83 3.40 -17.10 -5.84
N ARG A 84 4.08 -17.60 -4.82
CA ARG A 84 4.54 -16.81 -3.67
C ARG A 84 5.81 -16.02 -3.97
N VAL A 85 6.53 -16.36 -5.04
CA VAL A 85 7.69 -15.61 -5.52
C VAL A 85 7.20 -14.51 -6.46
N ILE A 86 7.03 -13.30 -5.91
CA ILE A 86 6.55 -12.13 -6.67
C ILE A 86 7.66 -11.56 -7.56
N ALA A 87 8.92 -11.68 -7.14
CA ALA A 87 10.10 -11.37 -7.96
C ALA A 87 11.26 -12.31 -7.60
N PRO A 88 11.99 -12.83 -8.60
CA PRO A 88 13.14 -13.70 -8.38
C PRO A 88 14.33 -12.93 -7.79
N ALA A 89 15.22 -13.64 -7.09
CA ALA A 89 16.51 -13.10 -6.69
C ALA A 89 17.47 -13.09 -7.89
N GLU A 90 18.28 -12.05 -8.00
CA GLU A 90 19.29 -11.89 -9.06
C GLU A 90 20.68 -12.23 -8.50
N VAL A 91 21.48 -12.99 -9.26
CA VAL A 91 22.85 -13.38 -8.93
C VAL A 91 23.74 -13.13 -10.14
N GLU A 92 24.80 -12.35 -9.98
CA GLU A 92 25.82 -12.09 -11.00
C GLU A 92 26.97 -13.11 -10.87
N LEU A 93 27.55 -13.52 -12.00
CA LEU A 93 28.68 -14.47 -12.10
C LEU A 93 29.87 -13.82 -12.80
#